data_AF-A0A517NG66-F1
#
_entry.id   AF-A0A517NG66-F1
#
_cell.length_a   1.000
_cell.length_b   1.000
_cell.length_c   1.000
_cell.angle_alpha   90.00
_cell.angle_beta   90.00
_cell.angle_gamma   90.00
#
_symmetry.space_group_name_H-M   'P 1'
#
loop_
_entity.id
_entity.type
_entity.pdbx_description
1 polymer ?
#
loop_
_entity_poly.entity_id
_entity_poly.type
_entity_poly.pdbx_seq_one_letter_code
_entity_poly.pdbx_strand_id
1 'polypeptide(L)'
;MASTEHSTPLRYASDAKPGSPNPATGSTSGDRAMPVSRLDLHQPRPGLPAEQRGRAVMDIAEQAFAKTGNWVVFYREILGKDGVVHQSFPDAAEYADFQKGPQYAELQEMVAALRSQDVSKGDSSEPERMITIRLPKSLHDALTEESNDLNLSINKLCISKLLQRIESRFVPVQQGRRRGRRPGPQGPRKKPASDQPSENS
;
A
#
# COMPACT_ATOMS: atom_id res chain seq x y z
N MET A 1 -16.72 41.60 0.20
CA MET A 1 -16.32 40.61 -0.84
C MET A 1 -15.04 39.94 -0.34
N ALA A 2 -15.14 38.71 0.16
CA ALA A 2 -14.00 37.95 0.66
C ALA A 2 -13.58 36.92 -0.41
N SER A 3 -12.35 37.03 -0.90
CA SER A 3 -11.79 36.19 -1.94
C SER A 3 -11.35 34.84 -1.38
N THR A 4 -11.89 33.77 -1.95
CA THR A 4 -11.61 32.37 -1.63
C THR A 4 -10.22 31.97 -2.12
N GLU A 5 -9.26 31.75 -1.21
CA GLU A 5 -7.95 31.18 -1.56
C GLU A 5 -8.12 29.74 -2.07
N HIS A 6 -7.83 29.54 -3.35
CA HIS A 6 -7.86 28.22 -3.99
C HIS A 6 -6.60 27.45 -3.59
N SER A 7 -6.76 26.50 -2.66
CA SER A 7 -5.73 25.52 -2.31
C SER A 7 -5.36 24.69 -3.53
N THR A 8 -4.16 24.89 -4.05
CA THR A 8 -3.62 24.13 -5.20
C THR A 8 -3.34 22.68 -4.76
N PRO A 9 -3.76 21.66 -5.53
CA PRO A 9 -3.54 20.26 -5.16
C PRO A 9 -2.05 19.89 -5.20
N LEU A 10 -1.59 19.16 -4.18
CA LEU A 10 -0.21 18.67 -4.08
C LEU A 10 0.14 17.77 -5.27
N ARG A 11 1.21 18.12 -5.99
CA ARG A 11 1.80 17.31 -7.08
C ARG A 11 2.94 16.42 -6.59
N TYR A 12 2.94 15.15 -6.99
CA TYR A 12 3.94 14.14 -6.64
C TYR A 12 5.02 13.98 -7.73
N ALA A 13 6.15 13.34 -7.39
CA ALA A 13 7.24 13.10 -8.33
C ALA A 13 6.89 12.14 -9.49
N SER A 14 5.72 11.49 -9.42
CA SER A 14 5.13 10.70 -10.51
C SER A 14 4.37 11.52 -11.55
N ASP A 15 4.17 12.83 -11.31
CA ASP A 15 3.39 13.67 -12.21
C ASP A 15 4.24 14.11 -13.42
N ALA A 16 3.66 14.06 -14.62
CA ALA A 16 4.34 14.49 -15.84
C ALA A 16 4.77 15.97 -15.76
N LYS A 17 6.00 16.27 -16.20
CA LYS A 17 6.54 17.64 -16.23
C LYS A 17 5.74 18.51 -17.23
N PRO A 18 5.27 19.70 -16.83
CA PRO A 18 4.70 20.64 -17.79
C PRO A 18 5.84 21.25 -18.63
N GLY A 19 5.77 21.12 -19.96
CA GLY A 19 6.60 21.92 -20.86
C GLY A 19 7.31 21.24 -22.04
N SER A 20 7.14 19.95 -22.30
CA SER A 20 7.61 19.37 -23.57
C SER A 20 6.54 19.53 -24.65
N PRO A 21 6.77 20.28 -25.74
CA PRO A 21 5.79 20.44 -26.80
C PRO A 21 5.77 19.16 -27.66
N ASN A 22 4.62 18.50 -27.76
CA ASN A 22 4.35 17.58 -28.86
C ASN A 22 2.97 17.92 -29.45
N PRO A 23 2.87 18.27 -30.74
CA PRO A 23 1.63 18.74 -31.35
C PRO A 23 0.83 17.55 -31.86
N ALA A 24 -0.08 17.03 -31.03
CA ALA A 24 -1.21 16.23 -31.50
C ALA A 24 -2.27 16.18 -30.40
N THR A 25 -3.25 17.09 -30.53
CA THR A 25 -4.67 16.86 -30.23
C THR A 25 -5.03 15.99 -29.02
N GLY A 26 -5.47 16.66 -27.95
CA GLY A 26 -6.59 16.23 -27.12
C GLY A 26 -6.36 15.04 -26.20
N SER A 27 -5.83 15.29 -25.00
CA SER A 27 -6.27 14.55 -23.81
C SER A 27 -5.83 15.25 -22.53
N THR A 28 -6.82 15.64 -21.74
CA THR A 28 -6.71 16.11 -20.37
C THR A 28 -6.08 15.00 -19.52
N SER A 29 -4.77 15.02 -19.30
CA SER A 29 -4.08 14.09 -18.40
C SER A 29 -4.22 14.53 -16.95
N GLY A 30 -5.45 14.47 -16.45
CA GLY A 30 -5.68 14.15 -15.05
C GLY A 30 -5.30 12.69 -14.82
N ASP A 31 -4.79 12.39 -13.64
CA ASP A 31 -4.51 11.05 -13.11
C ASP A 31 -5.62 10.07 -13.53
N ARG A 32 -5.42 9.34 -14.65
CA ARG A 32 -6.38 8.35 -15.08
C ARG A 32 -6.14 7.13 -14.22
N ALA A 33 -6.66 7.19 -13.00
CA ALA A 33 -6.92 6.01 -12.20
C ALA A 33 -7.64 5.04 -13.12
N MET A 34 -6.92 4.02 -13.60
CA MET A 34 -7.58 2.91 -14.25
C MET A 34 -8.60 2.39 -13.24
N PRO A 35 -9.87 2.18 -13.61
CA PRO A 35 -10.85 1.66 -12.69
C PRO A 35 -10.38 0.27 -12.28
N VAL A 36 -9.78 0.18 -11.09
CA VAL A 36 -9.43 -1.11 -10.50
C VAL A 36 -10.75 -1.79 -10.23
N SER A 37 -11.02 -2.91 -10.89
CA SER A 37 -12.25 -3.67 -10.71
C SER A 37 -12.44 -3.99 -9.23
N ARG A 38 -13.42 -3.34 -8.60
CA ARG A 38 -13.79 -3.62 -7.21
C ARG A 38 -14.61 -4.90 -7.17
N LEU A 39 -14.54 -5.59 -6.05
CA LEU A 39 -15.44 -6.71 -5.78
C LEU A 39 -16.83 -6.17 -5.54
N ASP A 40 -17.84 -6.86 -6.08
CA ASP A 40 -19.23 -6.61 -5.72
C ASP A 40 -19.49 -7.18 -4.32
N LEU A 41 -19.32 -6.31 -3.31
CA LEU A 41 -19.48 -6.58 -1.89
C LEU A 41 -20.62 -5.73 -1.33
N HIS A 42 -21.37 -6.31 -0.40
CA HIS A 42 -22.40 -5.57 0.33
C HIS A 42 -21.77 -4.43 1.13
N GLN A 43 -22.39 -3.25 1.10
CA GLN A 43 -21.92 -2.13 1.91
C GLN A 43 -22.18 -2.37 3.39
N PRO A 44 -21.23 -2.01 4.27
CA PRO A 44 -21.45 -2.08 5.71
C PRO A 44 -22.59 -1.15 6.11
N ARG A 45 -23.54 -1.67 6.90
CA ARG A 45 -24.71 -0.91 7.34
C ARG A 45 -24.29 0.12 8.39
N PRO A 46 -24.49 1.43 8.16
CA PRO A 46 -24.17 2.45 9.14
C PRO A 46 -25.12 2.36 10.36
N GLY A 47 -24.63 2.72 11.54
CA GLY A 47 -25.45 2.87 12.74
C GLY A 47 -25.71 1.61 13.57
N LEU A 48 -25.16 0.45 13.21
CA LEU A 48 -25.21 -0.74 14.07
C LEU A 48 -24.27 -0.59 15.28
N PRO A 49 -24.55 -1.26 16.42
CA PRO A 49 -23.61 -1.40 17.53
C PRO A 49 -22.27 -2.00 17.08
N ALA A 50 -21.17 -1.63 17.72
CA ALA A 50 -19.81 -2.01 17.31
C ALA A 50 -19.61 -3.52 17.12
N GLU A 51 -20.20 -4.36 17.99
CA GLU A 51 -20.12 -5.81 17.90
C GLU A 51 -20.83 -6.36 16.64
N GLN A 52 -22.00 -5.80 16.30
CA GLN A 52 -22.74 -6.17 15.09
C GLN A 52 -22.03 -5.68 13.82
N ARG A 53 -21.34 -4.53 13.88
CA ARG A 53 -20.46 -4.07 12.79
C ARG A 53 -19.30 -5.02 12.57
N GLY A 54 -18.67 -5.50 13.64
CA GLY A 54 -17.59 -6.49 13.57
C GLY A 54 -18.04 -7.79 12.90
N ARG A 55 -19.24 -8.29 13.23
CA ARG A 55 -19.82 -9.46 12.57
C ARG A 55 -20.12 -9.22 11.09
N ALA A 56 -20.73 -8.08 10.76
CA ALA A 56 -21.03 -7.73 9.37
C ALA A 56 -19.76 -7.60 8.51
N VAL A 57 -18.67 -7.07 9.08
CA VAL A 57 -17.34 -7.04 8.45
C VAL A 57 -16.86 -8.45 8.11
N MET A 58 -16.99 -9.40 9.05
CA MET A 58 -16.57 -10.79 8.83
C MET A 58 -17.39 -11.46 7.73
N ASP A 59 -18.71 -11.33 7.74
CA ASP A 59 -19.59 -11.90 6.71
C ASP A 59 -19.20 -11.40 5.30
N ILE A 60 -18.82 -10.13 5.17
CA ILE A 60 -18.35 -9.54 3.91
C ILE A 60 -16.94 -10.02 3.56
N ALA A 61 -16.05 -10.13 4.55
CA ALA A 61 -14.69 -10.61 4.35
C ALA A 61 -14.65 -12.06 3.87
N GLU A 62 -15.45 -12.96 4.45
CA GLU A 62 -15.57 -14.35 3.99
C GLU A 62 -16.02 -14.44 2.52
N GLN A 63 -17.03 -13.64 2.14
CA GLN A 63 -17.46 -13.53 0.75
C GLN A 63 -16.36 -13.03 -0.18
N ALA A 64 -15.58 -12.04 0.26
CA ALA A 64 -14.45 -11.54 -0.51
C ALA A 64 -13.37 -12.62 -0.64
N PHE A 65 -12.98 -13.27 0.46
CA PHE A 65 -11.96 -14.32 0.51
C PHE A 65 -12.26 -15.44 -0.49
N ALA A 66 -13.52 -15.88 -0.57
CA ALA A 66 -13.97 -16.90 -1.52
C ALA A 66 -13.95 -16.45 -3.01
N LYS A 67 -14.04 -15.14 -3.30
CA LYS A 67 -14.20 -14.61 -4.67
C LYS A 67 -12.88 -14.25 -5.37
N THR A 68 -11.90 -13.69 -4.66
CA THR A 68 -10.76 -13.00 -5.31
C THR A 68 -9.52 -13.89 -5.49
N GLY A 69 -9.19 -14.76 -4.54
CA GLY A 69 -7.91 -15.49 -4.50
C GLY A 69 -6.64 -14.60 -4.49
N ASN A 70 -6.80 -13.28 -4.58
CA ASN A 70 -5.75 -12.28 -4.71
C ASN A 70 -5.72 -11.40 -3.44
N TRP A 71 -4.60 -11.48 -2.72
CA TRP A 71 -4.46 -10.78 -1.44
C TRP A 71 -4.47 -9.25 -1.58
N VAL A 72 -4.02 -8.68 -2.71
CA VAL A 72 -4.01 -7.23 -2.94
C VAL A 72 -5.44 -6.72 -3.05
N VAL A 73 -6.27 -7.42 -3.84
CA VAL A 73 -7.69 -7.10 -3.97
C VAL A 73 -8.39 -7.25 -2.62
N PHE A 74 -8.18 -8.37 -1.92
CA PHE A 74 -8.78 -8.58 -0.60
C PHE A 74 -8.37 -7.48 0.40
N TYR A 75 -7.07 -7.19 0.50
CA TYR A 75 -6.56 -6.16 1.39
C TYR A 75 -7.20 -4.81 1.08
N ARG A 76 -7.21 -4.39 -0.19
CA ARG A 76 -7.78 -3.10 -0.59
C ARG A 76 -9.27 -2.98 -0.26
N GLU A 77 -10.07 -3.99 -0.58
CA GLU A 77 -11.53 -3.93 -0.37
C GLU A 77 -11.92 -4.05 1.11
N ILE A 78 -11.17 -4.81 1.93
CA ILE A 78 -11.53 -5.05 3.33
C ILE A 78 -10.77 -4.12 4.29
N LEU A 79 -9.44 -4.14 4.25
CA LEU A 79 -8.56 -3.49 5.22
C LEU A 79 -7.97 -2.15 4.74
N GLY A 80 -8.05 -1.88 3.43
CA GLY A 80 -7.53 -0.66 2.82
C GLY A 80 -8.21 0.59 3.36
N LYS A 81 -7.61 1.76 3.10
CA LYS A 81 -8.08 3.07 3.60
C LYS A 81 -9.58 3.31 3.37
N ASP A 82 -10.09 2.90 2.22
CA ASP A 82 -11.50 3.04 1.84
C ASP A 82 -12.24 1.69 1.90
N GLY A 83 -11.68 0.71 2.60
CA GLY A 83 -12.21 -0.65 2.72
C GLY A 83 -13.33 -0.76 3.75
N VAL A 84 -13.98 -1.93 3.76
CA VAL A 84 -15.16 -2.22 4.59
C VAL A 84 -14.91 -1.96 6.09
N VAL A 85 -13.71 -2.28 6.60
CA VAL A 85 -13.38 -2.04 8.02
C VAL A 85 -13.36 -0.54 8.32
N HIS A 86 -12.70 0.27 7.50
CA HIS A 86 -12.62 1.72 7.69
C HIS A 86 -13.99 2.41 7.56
N GLN A 87 -14.85 1.92 6.67
CA GLN A 87 -16.22 2.42 6.54
C GLN A 87 -17.09 2.03 7.74
N SER A 88 -16.85 0.87 8.35
CA SER A 88 -17.61 0.36 9.51
C SER A 88 -17.19 1.01 10.83
N PHE A 89 -15.95 1.46 10.93
CA PHE A 89 -15.38 2.07 12.14
C PHE A 89 -14.69 3.40 11.76
N PRO A 90 -15.47 4.47 11.49
CA PRO A 90 -14.92 5.76 11.08
C PRO A 90 -14.24 6.50 12.24
N ASP A 91 -14.61 6.21 13.48
CA ASP A 91 -13.95 6.77 14.66
C ASP A 91 -12.63 6.04 14.95
N ALA A 92 -11.58 6.82 15.25
CA ALA A 92 -10.24 6.29 15.44
C ALA A 92 -10.10 5.44 16.71
N ALA A 93 -10.85 5.74 17.77
CA ALA A 93 -10.81 4.96 19.00
C ALA A 93 -11.54 3.63 18.80
N GLU A 94 -12.74 3.66 18.19
CA GLU A 94 -13.49 2.43 17.86
C GLU A 94 -12.71 1.51 16.91
N TYR A 95 -12.07 2.07 15.87
CA TYR A 95 -11.21 1.31 14.96
C TYR A 95 -10.02 0.69 15.71
N ALA A 96 -9.37 1.45 16.60
CA ALA A 96 -8.25 0.96 17.38
C ALA A 96 -8.65 -0.16 18.36
N ASP A 97 -9.88 -0.15 18.86
CA ASP A 97 -10.42 -1.21 19.71
C ASP A 97 -10.82 -2.45 18.90
N PHE A 98 -11.45 -2.27 17.73
CA PHE A 98 -11.72 -3.36 16.79
C PHE A 98 -10.44 -4.11 16.41
N GLN A 99 -9.34 -3.39 16.15
CA GLN A 99 -8.05 -3.98 15.80
C GLN A 99 -7.43 -4.86 16.91
N LYS A 100 -7.89 -4.74 18.15
CA LYS A 100 -7.47 -5.62 19.27
C LYS A 100 -8.35 -6.86 19.40
N GLY A 101 -9.49 -6.89 18.70
CA GLY A 101 -10.47 -7.95 18.78
C GLY A 101 -10.11 -9.18 17.94
N PRO A 102 -10.75 -10.33 18.22
CA PRO A 102 -10.51 -11.58 17.52
C PRO A 102 -10.86 -11.50 16.02
N GLN A 103 -11.88 -10.73 15.64
CA GLN A 103 -12.27 -10.57 14.25
C GLN A 103 -11.14 -9.96 13.41
N TYR A 104 -10.41 -8.98 13.95
CA TYR A 104 -9.30 -8.38 13.22
C TYR A 104 -8.11 -9.34 13.08
N ALA A 105 -7.86 -10.19 14.08
CA ALA A 105 -6.86 -11.25 13.98
C ALA A 105 -7.22 -12.24 12.86
N GLU A 106 -8.49 -12.62 12.75
CA GLU A 106 -8.98 -13.50 11.69
C GLU A 106 -8.86 -12.85 10.29
N LEU A 107 -9.14 -11.55 10.16
CA LEU A 107 -8.87 -10.80 8.92
C LEU A 107 -7.39 -10.86 8.52
N GLN A 108 -6.47 -10.76 9.48
CA GLN A 108 -5.03 -10.86 9.24
C GLN A 108 -4.61 -12.27 8.83
N GLU A 109 -5.21 -13.31 9.41
CA GLU A 109 -5.01 -14.70 9.02
C GLU A 109 -5.49 -14.96 7.58
N MET A 110 -6.64 -14.43 7.19
CA MET A 110 -7.12 -14.48 5.80
C MET A 110 -6.15 -13.81 4.82
N VAL A 111 -5.62 -12.62 5.15
CA VAL A 111 -4.58 -11.98 4.31
C VAL A 111 -3.33 -12.85 4.20
N ALA A 112 -2.86 -13.41 5.32
CA ALA A 112 -1.68 -14.28 5.34
C ALA A 112 -1.89 -15.53 4.48
N ALA A 113 -3.06 -16.16 4.56
CA ALA A 113 -3.42 -17.32 3.76
C ALA A 113 -3.41 -17.00 2.25
N LEU A 114 -4.06 -15.91 1.82
CA LEU A 114 -4.03 -15.48 0.41
C LEU A 114 -2.60 -15.18 -0.06
N ARG A 115 -1.78 -14.55 0.79
CA ARG A 115 -0.37 -14.26 0.46
C ARG A 115 0.49 -15.52 0.32
N SER A 116 0.22 -16.57 1.09
CA SER A 116 0.96 -17.83 0.96
C SER A 116 0.67 -18.55 -0.36
N GLN A 117 -0.52 -18.34 -0.92
CA GLN A 117 -0.97 -18.93 -2.18
C GLN A 117 -0.61 -18.06 -3.40
N ASP A 118 -0.24 -16.80 -3.18
CA ASP A 118 0.10 -15.87 -4.24
C ASP A 118 1.45 -16.23 -4.90
N VAL A 119 1.34 -16.98 -5.99
CA VAL A 119 2.44 -17.37 -6.87
C VAL A 119 2.69 -16.31 -7.96
N SER A 120 1.78 -15.35 -8.12
CA SER A 120 1.73 -14.43 -9.25
C SER A 120 2.69 -13.26 -9.04
N LYS A 121 3.83 -13.28 -9.75
CA LYS A 121 4.85 -12.22 -9.73
C LYS A 121 4.45 -10.92 -10.47
N GLY A 122 3.18 -10.66 -10.77
CA GLY A 122 2.90 -9.45 -11.55
C GLY A 122 1.49 -9.17 -12.07
N ASP A 123 0.44 -9.88 -11.65
CA ASP A 123 -0.94 -9.58 -12.09
C ASP A 123 -1.76 -8.90 -10.98
N SER A 124 -1.12 -8.01 -10.21
CA SER A 124 -1.90 -7.12 -9.35
C SER A 124 -2.46 -5.99 -10.23
N SER A 125 -3.78 -5.92 -10.30
CA SER A 125 -4.54 -4.87 -11.02
C SER A 125 -4.33 -3.45 -10.47
N GLU A 126 -3.38 -3.29 -9.54
CA GLU A 126 -3.13 -2.08 -8.78
C GLU A 126 -1.68 -1.62 -9.01
N PRO A 127 -1.43 -0.34 -9.33
CA PRO A 127 -0.09 0.16 -9.56
C PRO A 127 0.75 0.12 -8.28
N GLU A 128 1.90 -0.54 -8.34
CA GLU A 128 2.84 -0.61 -7.22
C GLU A 128 3.52 0.74 -6.95
N ARG A 129 3.73 1.05 -5.67
CA ARG A 129 4.49 2.23 -5.22
C ARG A 129 5.71 1.78 -4.41
N MET A 130 6.87 2.34 -4.72
CA MET A 130 8.12 1.99 -4.05
C MET A 130 8.35 2.85 -2.80
N ILE A 131 8.68 2.20 -1.68
CA ILE A 131 9.15 2.86 -0.45
C ILE A 131 10.65 2.60 -0.33
N THR A 132 11.45 3.67 -0.27
CA THR A 132 12.90 3.58 0.00
C THR A 132 13.20 4.06 1.41
N ILE A 133 13.69 3.17 2.26
CA ILE A 133 14.10 3.46 3.65
C ILE A 133 15.61 3.29 3.82
N ARG A 134 16.21 4.09 4.70
CA ARG A 134 17.61 3.92 5.12
C ARG A 134 17.61 3.16 6.44
N LEU A 135 18.19 1.96 6.45
CA LEU A 135 18.31 1.13 7.65
C LEU A 135 19.76 1.13 8.16
N PRO A 136 19.99 1.12 9.48
CA PRO A 136 21.29 0.75 10.03
C PRO A 136 21.71 -0.63 9.54
N LYS A 137 23.00 -0.83 9.29
CA LYS A 137 23.54 -2.11 8.79
C LYS A 137 23.13 -3.29 9.66
N SER A 138 23.27 -3.17 10.98
CA SER A 138 22.90 -4.23 11.93
C SER A 138 21.44 -4.65 11.82
N LEU A 139 20.51 -3.72 11.60
CA LEU A 139 19.09 -4.02 11.43
C LEU A 139 18.84 -4.72 10.08
N HIS A 140 19.50 -4.28 9.02
CA HIS A 140 19.41 -4.93 7.72
C HIS A 140 19.92 -6.38 7.78
N ASP A 141 21.05 -6.61 8.46
CA ASP A 141 21.65 -7.93 8.61
C ASP A 141 20.70 -8.86 9.40
N ALA A 142 20.10 -8.38 10.50
CA ALA A 142 19.10 -9.13 11.25
C ALA A 142 17.85 -9.49 10.42
N LEU A 143 17.34 -8.57 9.60
CA LEU A 143 16.22 -8.86 8.68
C LEU A 143 16.61 -9.88 7.59
N THR A 144 17.87 -9.86 7.16
CA THR A 144 18.38 -10.80 6.16
C THR A 144 18.42 -12.21 6.75
N GLU A 145 18.98 -12.36 7.96
CA GLU A 145 19.02 -13.62 8.70
C GLU A 145 17.61 -14.17 8.95
N GLU A 146 16.70 -13.37 9.52
CA GLU A 146 15.31 -13.77 9.76
C GLU A 146 14.60 -14.19 8.47
N SER A 147 14.84 -13.51 7.35
CA SER A 147 14.25 -13.91 6.07
C SER A 147 14.78 -15.24 5.55
N ASN A 148 16.06 -15.53 5.79
CA ASN A 148 16.67 -16.80 5.41
C ASN A 148 16.12 -17.95 6.27
N ASP A 149 16.00 -17.75 7.58
CA ASP A 149 15.44 -18.74 8.51
C ASP A 149 14.01 -19.13 8.13
N LEU A 150 13.22 -18.15 7.64
CA LEU A 150 11.85 -18.34 7.19
C LEU A 150 11.73 -18.74 5.70
N ASN A 151 12.84 -18.90 4.97
CA ASN A 151 12.87 -19.17 3.53
C ASN A 151 12.08 -18.15 2.69
N LEU A 152 12.15 -16.87 3.06
CA LEU A 152 11.48 -15.75 2.40
C LEU A 152 12.52 -14.82 1.74
N SER A 153 12.09 -14.08 0.71
CA SER A 153 12.84 -12.89 0.32
C SER A 153 12.68 -11.80 1.37
N ILE A 154 13.69 -10.93 1.51
CA ILE A 154 13.62 -9.77 2.41
C ILE A 154 12.37 -8.91 2.16
N ASN A 155 11.94 -8.76 0.90
CA ASN A 155 10.73 -8.01 0.56
C ASN A 155 9.46 -8.71 1.08
N LYS A 156 9.35 -10.05 0.95
CA LYS A 156 8.20 -10.80 1.48
C LYS A 156 8.11 -10.65 3.00
N LEU A 157 9.24 -10.78 3.71
CA LEU A 157 9.31 -10.57 5.15
C LEU A 157 8.89 -9.14 5.53
N CYS A 158 9.49 -8.13 4.89
CA CYS A 158 9.19 -6.72 5.15
C CYS A 158 7.71 -6.39 4.93
N ILE A 159 7.10 -6.83 3.82
CA ILE A 159 5.67 -6.59 3.59
C ILE A 159 4.84 -7.30 4.67
N SER A 160 5.16 -8.54 5.04
CA SER A 160 4.44 -9.24 6.11
C SER A 160 4.51 -8.50 7.44
N LYS A 161 5.67 -7.92 7.81
CA LYS A 161 5.81 -7.07 9.00
C LYS A 161 5.04 -5.75 8.88
N LEU A 162 4.99 -5.12 7.69
CA LEU A 162 4.26 -3.87 7.46
C LEU A 162 2.74 -4.02 7.51
N LEU A 163 2.23 -5.23 7.24
CA LEU A 163 0.79 -5.54 7.34
C LEU A 163 0.32 -5.70 8.79
N GLN A 164 1.25 -6.01 9.71
CA GLN A 164 0.92 -6.14 11.13
C GLN A 164 0.64 -4.77 11.74
N ARG A 165 -0.32 -4.75 12.67
CA ARG A 165 -0.57 -3.57 13.50
C ARG A 165 0.66 -3.28 14.36
N ILE A 166 1.16 -2.06 14.29
CA ILE A 166 2.13 -1.54 15.24
C ILE A 166 1.40 -0.88 16.42
N GLU A 167 1.82 -1.20 17.65
CA GLU A 167 1.31 -0.48 18.81
C GLU A 167 1.91 0.93 18.86
N SER A 168 1.06 1.94 19.08
CA SER A 168 1.45 3.35 19.06
C SER A 168 2.58 3.69 20.03
N ARG A 169 2.72 2.96 21.14
CA ARG A 169 3.81 3.15 22.11
C ARG A 169 5.21 2.84 21.57
N PHE A 170 5.31 2.04 20.51
CA PHE A 170 6.59 1.71 19.85
C PHE A 170 6.90 2.65 18.69
N VAL A 171 6.03 3.62 18.39
CA VAL A 171 6.21 4.59 17.32
C VAL A 171 6.72 5.90 17.92
N PRO A 172 7.91 6.39 17.53
CA PRO A 172 8.42 7.66 18.02
C PRO A 172 7.54 8.82 17.55
N VAL A 173 7.28 9.78 18.44
CA VAL A 173 6.57 11.01 18.08
C VAL A 173 7.44 11.81 17.12
N GLN A 174 6.87 12.19 15.98
CA GLN A 174 7.57 13.00 15.00
C GLN A 174 7.89 14.39 15.57
N GLN A 175 9.17 14.67 15.78
CA GLN A 175 9.63 15.99 16.23
C GLN A 175 9.90 16.92 15.03
N GLY A 176 9.35 18.14 15.09
CA GLY A 176 9.56 19.20 14.09
C GLY A 176 8.61 19.16 12.88
N ARG A 177 8.76 20.15 11.98
CA ARG A 177 8.00 20.18 10.72
C ARG A 177 8.35 18.95 9.89
N ARG A 178 7.33 18.25 9.35
CA ARG A 178 7.48 17.17 8.37
C ARG A 178 8.43 17.63 7.26
N ARG A 179 9.71 17.26 7.33
CA ARG A 179 10.68 17.51 6.25
C ARG A 179 10.34 16.54 5.13
N GLY A 180 9.34 16.90 4.33
CA GLY A 180 9.09 16.29 3.04
C GLY A 180 10.26 16.63 2.12
N ARG A 181 11.40 15.94 2.25
CA ARG A 181 12.30 15.84 1.11
C ARG A 181 11.59 14.92 0.13
N ARG A 182 11.07 15.53 -0.94
CA ARG A 182 10.62 14.82 -2.14
C ARG A 182 11.67 13.74 -2.46
N PRO A 183 11.28 12.45 -2.58
CA PRO A 183 12.14 11.47 -3.22
C PRO A 183 12.53 12.07 -4.58
N GLY A 184 13.81 12.39 -4.75
CA GLY A 184 14.29 12.92 -6.02
C GLY A 184 14.04 11.89 -7.13
N PRO A 185 13.86 12.32 -8.38
CA PRO A 185 13.77 11.38 -9.50
C PRO A 185 15.02 10.52 -9.49
N GLN A 186 14.86 9.21 -9.29
CA GLN A 186 15.98 8.27 -9.45
C GLN A 186 16.28 8.22 -10.95
N GLY A 187 17.40 8.83 -11.33
CA GLY A 187 17.88 8.78 -12.71
C GLY A 187 18.09 7.33 -13.17
N PRO A 188 18.01 7.07 -14.48
CA PRO A 188 18.19 5.73 -15.01
C PRO A 188 19.54 5.15 -14.58
N ARG A 189 19.51 3.90 -14.10
CA ARG A 189 20.70 3.09 -13.76
C ARG A 189 21.71 3.19 -14.90
N LYS A 190 22.91 3.69 -14.61
CA LYS A 190 24.05 3.66 -15.54
C LYS A 190 24.35 2.18 -15.85
N LYS A 191 24.11 1.75 -17.09
CA LYS A 191 24.53 0.42 -17.56
C LYS A 191 26.06 0.32 -17.38
N PRO A 192 26.60 -0.82 -16.90
CA PRO A 192 28.04 -1.01 -16.91
C PRO A 192 28.53 -0.89 -18.35
N ALA A 193 29.56 -0.07 -18.54
CA ALA A 193 30.21 0.11 -19.83
C ALA A 193 30.70 -1.27 -20.30
N SER A 194 30.27 -1.68 -21.49
CA SER A 194 30.85 -2.78 -22.21
C SER A 194 32.32 -2.46 -22.49
N ASP A 195 33.22 -3.25 -21.92
CA ASP A 195 34.62 -3.30 -22.35
C ASP A 195 34.70 -3.83 -23.77
N GLN A 196 35.06 -2.94 -24.68
CA GLN A 196 35.84 -3.18 -25.91
C GLN A 196 36.75 -1.93 -26.01
N PRO A 197 38.06 -2.06 -26.24
CA PRO A 197 38.54 -2.58 -27.53
C PRO A 197 39.90 -3.30 -27.51
N SER A 198 40.16 -4.11 -28.54
CA SER A 198 41.46 -4.11 -29.22
C SER A 198 41.36 -4.71 -30.63
N GLU A 199 41.08 -3.85 -31.60
CA GLU A 199 41.70 -3.95 -32.92
C GLU A 199 43.12 -3.41 -32.79
N ASN A 200 44.14 -4.19 -33.16
CA ASN A 200 45.12 -3.77 -34.16
C ASN A 200 46.11 -4.87 -34.52
N SER A 201 46.24 -5.02 -35.85
CA SER A 201 47.36 -5.56 -36.65
C SER A 201 47.50 -7.08 -36.75
#